data_AF-A0A954LME9-F1
#
_entry.id   AF-A0A954LME9-F1
#
_cell.length_a   1.000
_cell.length_b   1.000
_cell.length_c   1.000
_cell.angle_alpha   90.00
_cell.angle_beta   90.00
_cell.angle_gamma   90.00
#
_symmetry.space_group_name_H-M   'P 1'
#
loop_
_entity.id
_entity.type
_entity.pdbx_description
1 polymer ?
#
loop_
_entity_poly.entity_id
_entity_poly.type
_entity_poly.pdbx_seq_one_letter_code
_entity_poly.pdbx_strand_id
1 'polypeptide(L)'
;MTDRPTPFPILSATQESRPWLKPALLTVGVLLVLGSATPWLVGPACPKRVVIATGSDMGAYYAFAQKYQPLLKSAGIQLEVRQTAGSVENASLLRDPDSGVSVAIMQGGTAGASTGSNLGSISQQDLADSGIQSLASLFQEPIWVFYRADGPIKRLADLRGKRVAVGAPGSGTRAVALELLADNGMIVENNASDTKILNVLGEVDVPKTTLLCQGTRDASQSLKSGKVDAAFFVVAPTAPVIGELMRDPNIHLLSFDRTLAYKRRHPYLTSVTISEGMLDLEHNLPKEDVELLAPTAVLVARDDLHPALIPLFLKAASQVHEGGGVLEVPREFPSEDHVEYPLNVDAQSYLRSGPSFLYRNLPFSMAAWVDQMKLMLLPLCTLLIPLIKAAPPLYRWRIRSKIYTWYRVLRRMDQARQESERSMGPFIEELQQVERELSEISVPLSYMEEFYNLRWHVAFVLEQLERQQEHRGSLPVEASDNANDADIRNIPKSNRQFSKSSHAA
;
A
#
# COMPACT_ATOMS: atom_id res chain seq x y z
N MET A 1 65.41 -45.66 37.46
CA MET A 1 64.11 -44.95 37.57
C MET A 1 64.40 -43.47 37.47
N THR A 2 64.39 -42.95 36.24
CA THR A 2 64.58 -41.52 35.95
C THR A 2 63.20 -40.88 35.89
N ASP A 3 62.85 -40.14 36.93
CA ASP A 3 61.60 -39.41 37.04
C ASP A 3 61.62 -38.25 36.03
N ARG A 4 61.02 -38.46 34.84
CA ARG A 4 60.80 -37.38 33.88
C ARG A 4 59.59 -36.57 34.37
N PRO A 5 59.67 -35.24 34.48
CA PRO A 5 58.48 -34.45 34.71
C PRO A 5 57.51 -34.69 33.53
N THR A 6 56.29 -35.12 33.85
CA THR A 6 55.20 -35.23 32.88
C THR A 6 55.03 -33.88 32.18
N PRO A 7 55.06 -33.80 30.84
CA PRO A 7 54.77 -32.55 30.16
C PRO A 7 53.36 -32.11 30.58
N PHE A 8 53.24 -30.84 31.00
CA PHE A 8 51.93 -30.25 31.20
C PHE A 8 51.13 -30.42 29.91
N PRO A 9 49.85 -30.82 29.98
CA PRO A 9 49.05 -30.97 28.78
C PRO A 9 48.85 -29.57 28.22
N ILE A 10 49.65 -29.24 27.19
CA ILE A 10 49.35 -28.17 26.27
C ILE A 10 47.95 -28.51 25.79
N LEU A 11 46.98 -27.69 26.18
CA LEU A 11 45.71 -27.65 25.50
C LEU A 11 46.08 -27.35 24.04
N SER A 12 46.26 -28.40 23.23
CA SER A 12 46.03 -28.34 21.79
C SER A 12 44.81 -27.46 21.67
N ALA A 13 44.93 -26.27 21.08
CA ALA A 13 43.86 -25.28 21.06
C ALA A 13 42.59 -26.00 20.60
N THR A 14 41.79 -26.44 21.57
CA THR A 14 40.81 -27.49 21.36
C THR A 14 39.68 -26.77 20.73
N GLN A 15 39.71 -26.75 19.40
CA GLN A 15 38.54 -26.72 18.54
C GLN A 15 37.41 -25.89 19.16
N GLU A 16 37.70 -24.62 19.49
CA GLU A 16 36.67 -23.73 20.01
C GLU A 16 35.68 -23.59 18.88
N SER A 17 34.53 -24.26 19.04
CA SER A 17 33.41 -24.25 18.10
C SER A 17 33.17 -22.81 17.66
N ARG A 18 33.60 -22.49 16.43
CA ARG A 18 33.73 -21.14 15.87
C ARG A 18 32.67 -20.18 16.45
N PRO A 19 32.96 -19.40 17.52
CA PRO A 19 31.93 -18.69 18.28
C PRO A 19 31.31 -17.54 17.47
N TRP A 20 31.91 -17.20 16.32
CA TRP A 20 31.41 -16.26 15.33
C TRP A 20 30.41 -16.87 14.34
N LEU A 21 30.37 -18.20 14.17
CA LEU A 21 29.35 -18.83 13.35
C LEU A 21 27.98 -18.58 13.95
N LYS A 22 27.84 -18.56 15.28
CA LYS A 22 26.55 -18.32 15.95
C LYS A 22 25.95 -16.94 15.61
N PRO A 23 26.64 -15.79 15.76
CA PRO A 23 26.10 -14.49 15.35
C PRO A 23 25.97 -14.35 13.82
N ALA A 24 26.89 -14.91 13.03
CA ALA A 24 26.77 -14.87 11.57
C ALA A 24 25.57 -15.68 11.08
N LEU A 25 25.34 -16.87 11.62
CA LEU A 25 24.17 -17.72 11.38
C LEU A 25 22.89 -17.07 11.91
N LEU A 26 22.94 -16.33 13.02
CA LEU A 26 21.82 -15.52 13.51
C LEU A 26 21.49 -14.38 12.54
N THR A 27 22.50 -13.71 12.00
CA THR A 27 22.30 -12.62 11.03
C THR A 27 21.75 -13.13 9.71
N VAL A 28 22.29 -14.24 9.19
CA VAL A 28 21.79 -14.94 8.00
C VAL A 28 20.39 -15.49 8.25
N GLY A 29 20.13 -16.04 9.44
CA GLY A 29 18.81 -16.51 9.84
C GLY A 29 17.78 -15.39 9.90
N VAL A 30 18.13 -14.23 10.47
CA VAL A 30 17.27 -13.03 10.49
C VAL A 30 17.01 -12.52 9.07
N LEU A 31 18.03 -12.46 8.20
CA LEU A 31 17.86 -12.07 6.80
C LEU A 31 17.00 -13.07 6.00
N LEU A 32 17.13 -14.36 6.27
CA LEU A 32 16.30 -15.40 5.65
C LEU A 32 14.85 -15.36 6.15
N VAL A 33 14.63 -15.07 7.43
CA VAL A 33 13.29 -14.89 8.01
C VAL A 33 12.64 -13.60 7.50
N LEU A 34 13.39 -12.49 7.42
CA LEU A 34 12.90 -11.26 6.79
C LEU A 34 12.62 -11.47 5.30
N GLY A 35 13.51 -12.18 4.60
CA GLY A 35 13.35 -12.53 3.19
C GLY A 35 12.15 -13.43 2.93
N SER A 36 11.89 -14.44 3.79
CA SER A 36 10.74 -15.33 3.65
C SER A 36 9.42 -14.69 4.10
N ALA A 37 9.47 -13.70 5.00
CA ALA A 37 8.31 -12.90 5.39
C ALA A 37 7.93 -11.82 4.35
N THR A 38 8.77 -11.55 3.34
CA THR A 38 8.49 -10.54 2.29
C THR A 38 7.12 -10.67 1.62
N PRO A 39 6.62 -11.87 1.22
CA PRO A 39 5.34 -11.97 0.52
C PRO A 39 4.15 -11.73 1.45
N TRP A 40 4.32 -11.97 2.75
CA TRP A 40 3.29 -11.78 3.77
C TRP A 40 3.20 -10.31 4.22
N LEU A 41 4.29 -9.57 4.14
CA LEU A 41 4.36 -8.17 4.58
C LEU A 41 4.03 -7.16 3.48
N VAL A 42 4.28 -7.50 2.20
CA VAL A 42 4.19 -6.55 1.06
C VAL A 42 2.95 -6.78 0.20
N GLY A 43 2.30 -7.94 0.36
CA GLY A 43 1.18 -8.34 -0.48
C GLY A 43 1.62 -8.86 -1.85
N PRO A 44 0.66 -9.27 -2.70
CA PRO A 44 0.94 -9.81 -4.02
C PRO A 44 1.57 -8.75 -4.93
N ALA A 45 2.39 -9.21 -5.89
CA ALA A 45 2.92 -8.33 -6.93
C ALA A 45 1.78 -7.68 -7.73
N CYS A 46 2.03 -6.46 -8.23
CA CYS A 46 1.06 -5.74 -9.05
C CYS A 46 0.60 -6.62 -10.24
N PRO A 47 -0.71 -6.83 -10.42
CA PRO A 47 -1.22 -7.72 -11.44
C PRO A 47 -0.94 -7.16 -12.84
N LYS A 48 -0.53 -8.02 -13.78
CA LYS A 48 -0.26 -7.61 -15.17
C LYS A 48 -1.51 -7.43 -16.02
N ARG A 49 -2.67 -7.80 -15.49
CA ARG A 49 -3.96 -7.76 -16.18
C ARG A 49 -5.01 -7.23 -15.22
N VAL A 50 -5.85 -6.31 -15.71
CA VAL A 50 -6.95 -5.71 -14.96
C VAL A 50 -8.15 -5.62 -15.88
N VAL A 51 -9.34 -5.89 -15.35
CA VAL A 51 -10.59 -5.79 -16.12
C VAL A 51 -11.40 -4.59 -15.65
N ILE A 52 -11.80 -3.75 -16.60
CA ILE A 52 -12.68 -2.60 -16.39
C ILE A 52 -14.07 -2.86 -16.97
N ALA A 53 -15.11 -2.81 -16.13
CA ALA A 53 -16.50 -2.88 -16.56
C ALA A 53 -17.00 -1.50 -17.01
N THR A 54 -17.79 -1.45 -18.09
CA THR A 54 -18.17 -0.19 -18.75
C THR A 54 -19.65 -0.12 -19.06
N GLY A 55 -20.04 -0.32 -20.30
CA GLY A 55 -21.42 -0.28 -20.76
C GLY A 55 -21.49 -0.84 -22.16
N SER A 56 -22.43 -0.38 -22.96
CA SER A 56 -22.48 -0.73 -24.38
C SER A 56 -21.23 -0.27 -25.12
N ASP A 57 -20.88 -0.99 -26.19
CA ASP A 57 -19.77 -0.68 -27.08
C ASP A 57 -19.89 0.69 -27.78
N MET A 58 -21.13 1.14 -27.99
CA MET A 58 -21.45 2.46 -28.52
C MET A 58 -21.52 3.56 -27.44
N GLY A 59 -21.30 3.21 -26.17
CA GLY A 59 -21.39 4.13 -25.03
C GLY A 59 -20.09 4.86 -24.72
N ALA A 60 -20.20 6.00 -24.03
CA ALA A 60 -19.05 6.82 -23.64
C ALA A 60 -18.06 6.05 -22.73
N TYR A 61 -18.56 5.21 -21.82
CA TYR A 61 -17.73 4.46 -20.88
C TYR A 61 -16.78 3.51 -21.61
N TYR A 62 -17.30 2.79 -22.61
CA TYR A 62 -16.52 1.87 -23.42
C TYR A 62 -15.46 2.63 -24.23
N ALA A 63 -15.85 3.74 -24.87
CA ALA A 63 -14.94 4.59 -25.64
C ALA A 63 -13.80 5.17 -24.78
N PHE A 64 -14.08 5.65 -23.56
CA PHE A 64 -13.05 6.15 -22.65
C PHE A 64 -12.13 5.04 -22.13
N ALA A 65 -12.69 3.87 -21.77
CA ALA A 65 -11.89 2.74 -21.34
C ALA A 65 -10.94 2.23 -22.45
N GLN A 66 -11.36 2.27 -23.71
CA GLN A 66 -10.47 2.00 -24.84
C GLN A 66 -9.30 2.98 -24.92
N LYS A 67 -9.52 4.27 -24.63
CA LYS A 67 -8.43 5.27 -24.54
C LYS A 67 -7.47 4.99 -23.38
N TYR A 68 -7.93 4.36 -22.30
CA TYR A 68 -7.07 3.95 -21.18
C TYR A 68 -6.15 2.76 -21.53
N GLN A 69 -6.59 1.85 -22.41
CA GLN A 69 -5.84 0.64 -22.77
C GLN A 69 -4.39 0.90 -23.20
N PRO A 70 -4.09 1.78 -24.18
CA PRO A 70 -2.70 2.03 -24.59
C PRO A 70 -1.87 2.68 -23.49
N LEU A 71 -2.48 3.51 -22.64
CA LEU A 71 -1.80 4.19 -21.53
C LEU A 71 -1.36 3.19 -20.46
N LEU A 72 -2.25 2.27 -20.06
CA LEU A 72 -1.92 1.20 -19.11
C LEU A 72 -0.94 0.19 -19.73
N LYS A 73 -1.09 -0.13 -21.02
CA LYS A 73 -0.18 -1.03 -21.74
C LYS A 73 1.26 -0.51 -21.75
N SER A 74 1.44 0.81 -21.88
CA SER A 74 2.77 1.45 -21.79
C SER A 74 3.46 1.26 -20.43
N ALA A 75 2.67 1.06 -19.37
CA ALA A 75 3.14 0.76 -18.02
C ALA A 75 3.28 -0.76 -17.76
N GLY A 76 3.06 -1.61 -18.77
CA GLY A 76 3.16 -3.06 -18.66
C GLY A 76 1.89 -3.74 -18.12
N ILE A 77 0.76 -3.03 -18.05
CA ILE A 77 -0.52 -3.54 -17.55
C ILE A 77 -1.50 -3.69 -18.72
N GLN A 78 -2.03 -4.90 -18.92
CA GLN A 78 -3.08 -5.16 -19.90
C GLN A 78 -4.45 -4.81 -19.30
N LEU A 79 -5.11 -3.80 -19.86
CA LEU A 79 -6.48 -3.45 -19.53
C LEU A 79 -7.46 -4.17 -20.46
N GLU A 80 -8.29 -5.06 -19.91
CA GLU A 80 -9.42 -5.66 -20.63
C GLU A 80 -10.69 -4.83 -20.39
N VAL A 81 -11.36 -4.44 -21.47
CA VAL A 81 -12.62 -3.69 -21.39
C VAL A 81 -13.78 -4.67 -21.51
N ARG A 82 -14.64 -4.70 -20.49
CA ARG A 82 -15.82 -5.55 -20.45
C ARG A 82 -17.08 -4.72 -20.69
N GLN A 83 -17.83 -5.16 -21.70
CA GLN A 83 -19.15 -4.62 -22.03
C GLN A 83 -20.17 -5.13 -21.02
N THR A 84 -21.09 -4.25 -20.64
CA THR A 84 -22.15 -4.53 -19.66
C THR A 84 -23.41 -3.75 -20.04
N ALA A 85 -24.51 -3.99 -19.35
CA ALA A 85 -25.75 -3.23 -19.44
C ALA A 85 -25.65 -1.82 -18.80
N GLY A 86 -24.58 -1.54 -18.04
CA GLY A 86 -24.31 -0.24 -17.42
C GLY A 86 -24.04 -0.32 -15.92
N SER A 87 -24.23 0.81 -15.23
CA SER A 87 -23.78 1.04 -13.85
C SER A 87 -24.28 0.01 -12.83
N VAL A 88 -25.54 -0.43 -12.91
CA VAL A 88 -26.10 -1.39 -11.94
C VAL A 88 -25.42 -2.76 -12.06
N GLU A 89 -25.22 -3.24 -13.30
CA GLU A 89 -24.47 -4.48 -13.54
C GLU A 89 -23.00 -4.32 -13.14
N ASN A 90 -22.39 -3.16 -13.42
CA ASN A 90 -21.01 -2.89 -13.02
C ASN A 90 -20.81 -2.98 -11.50
N ALA A 91 -21.74 -2.43 -10.72
CA ALA A 91 -21.71 -2.53 -9.27
C ALA A 91 -21.88 -3.98 -8.80
N SER A 92 -22.79 -4.75 -9.42
CA SER A 92 -22.92 -6.19 -9.13
C SER A 92 -21.64 -6.96 -9.42
N LEU A 93 -20.99 -6.70 -10.56
CA LEU A 93 -19.73 -7.34 -10.92
C LEU A 93 -18.59 -6.94 -9.96
N LEU A 94 -18.50 -5.68 -9.54
CA LEU A 94 -17.49 -5.27 -8.57
C LEU A 94 -17.65 -5.96 -7.22
N ARG A 95 -18.89 -6.21 -6.77
CA ARG A 95 -19.16 -6.91 -5.52
C ARG A 95 -18.92 -8.41 -5.59
N ASP A 96 -19.13 -9.01 -6.76
CA ASP A 96 -18.85 -10.43 -6.99
C ASP A 96 -17.32 -10.67 -7.09
N PRO A 97 -16.69 -11.35 -6.11
CA PRO A 97 -15.27 -11.63 -6.12
C PRO A 97 -14.83 -12.55 -7.28
N ASP A 98 -15.75 -13.34 -7.83
CA ASP A 98 -15.48 -14.29 -8.91
C ASP A 98 -15.68 -13.67 -10.30
N SER A 99 -16.19 -12.44 -10.38
CA SER A 99 -16.47 -11.76 -11.66
C SER A 99 -15.20 -11.40 -12.44
N GLY A 100 -14.05 -11.33 -11.77
CA GLY A 100 -12.79 -10.84 -12.31
C GLY A 100 -12.77 -9.35 -12.68
N VAL A 101 -13.81 -8.56 -12.35
CA VAL A 101 -13.79 -7.09 -12.47
C VAL A 101 -13.09 -6.49 -11.27
N SER A 102 -12.15 -5.56 -11.50
CA SER A 102 -11.52 -4.82 -10.40
C SER A 102 -11.83 -3.32 -10.43
N VAL A 103 -12.24 -2.80 -11.59
CA VAL A 103 -12.51 -1.39 -11.84
C VAL A 103 -13.78 -1.27 -12.69
N ALA A 104 -14.56 -0.20 -12.53
CA ALA A 104 -15.66 0.10 -13.43
C ALA A 104 -15.85 1.60 -13.61
N ILE A 105 -16.53 1.99 -14.68
CA ILE A 105 -17.12 3.33 -14.80
C ILE A 105 -18.61 3.23 -14.47
N MET A 106 -19.10 4.07 -13.56
CA MET A 106 -20.49 4.05 -13.12
C MET A 106 -21.03 5.47 -13.03
N GLN A 107 -22.30 5.64 -13.39
CA GLN A 107 -23.04 6.88 -13.20
C GLN A 107 -23.36 7.08 -11.71
N GLY A 108 -23.22 8.31 -11.20
CA GLY A 108 -23.79 8.70 -9.92
C GLY A 108 -25.32 8.55 -9.87
N GLY A 109 -25.86 8.28 -8.69
CA GLY A 109 -27.28 8.02 -8.47
C GLY A 109 -27.69 6.59 -8.81
N THR A 110 -26.73 5.67 -8.82
CA THR A 110 -26.98 4.25 -9.10
C THR A 110 -26.68 3.36 -7.92
N ALA A 111 -26.11 3.87 -6.82
CA ALA A 111 -25.74 3.04 -5.69
C ALA A 111 -26.95 2.41 -5.00
N GLY A 112 -28.03 3.16 -4.75
CA GLY A 112 -29.26 2.62 -4.15
C GLY A 112 -29.88 1.50 -4.99
N ALA A 113 -30.02 1.73 -6.31
CA ALA A 113 -30.49 0.71 -7.25
C ALA A 113 -29.57 -0.52 -7.29
N SER A 114 -28.29 -0.35 -6.99
CA SER A 114 -27.29 -1.42 -7.02
C SER A 114 -27.22 -2.23 -5.72
N THR A 115 -27.59 -1.66 -4.57
CA THR A 115 -27.59 -2.36 -3.27
C THR A 115 -28.91 -3.05 -2.95
N GLY A 116 -29.90 -2.96 -3.86
CA GLY A 116 -31.26 -3.47 -3.60
C GLY A 116 -32.04 -2.62 -2.60
N SER A 117 -31.51 -1.44 -2.26
CA SER A 117 -32.26 -0.40 -1.57
C SER A 117 -33.31 0.12 -2.55
N ASN A 118 -34.59 -0.12 -2.29
CA ASN A 118 -35.66 0.51 -3.06
C ASN A 118 -35.56 2.05 -2.91
N LEU A 119 -36.20 2.77 -3.85
CA LEU A 119 -36.14 4.23 -4.04
C LEU A 119 -36.01 5.01 -2.72
N GLY A 120 -34.77 5.31 -2.34
CA GLY A 120 -34.45 5.96 -1.08
C GLY A 120 -32.94 6.23 -0.97
N SER A 121 -32.59 7.19 -0.13
CA SER A 121 -31.19 7.56 0.11
C SER A 121 -30.44 6.38 0.72
N ILE A 122 -29.45 5.86 0.00
CA ILE A 122 -28.48 4.91 0.56
C ILE A 122 -27.67 5.59 1.67
N SER A 123 -27.48 4.92 2.81
CA SER A 123 -26.67 5.51 3.88
C SER A 123 -25.20 5.51 3.51
N GLN A 124 -24.42 6.45 4.05
CA GLN A 124 -22.96 6.45 3.86
C GLN A 124 -22.30 5.19 4.40
N GLN A 125 -22.89 4.56 5.43
CA GLN A 125 -22.40 3.32 6.00
C GLN A 125 -22.61 2.16 5.01
N ASP A 126 -23.79 2.05 4.39
CA ASP A 126 -24.04 1.01 3.38
C ASP A 126 -23.13 1.15 2.16
N LEU A 127 -22.81 2.40 1.77
CA LEU A 127 -21.84 2.70 0.72
C LEU A 127 -20.43 2.27 1.13
N ALA A 128 -20.02 2.51 2.37
CA ALA A 128 -18.72 2.10 2.90
C ALA A 128 -18.58 0.58 2.99
N ASP A 129 -19.66 -0.11 3.36
CA ASP A 129 -19.69 -1.57 3.50
C ASP A 129 -19.92 -2.29 2.15
N SER A 130 -20.07 -1.53 1.06
CA SER A 130 -20.35 -2.09 -0.27
C SER A 130 -19.15 -2.76 -0.96
N GLY A 131 -17.94 -2.59 -0.43
CA GLY A 131 -16.69 -3.05 -1.04
C GLY A 131 -16.27 -2.28 -2.30
N ILE A 132 -16.91 -1.13 -2.57
CA ILE A 132 -16.65 -0.26 -3.73
C ILE A 132 -16.12 1.09 -3.24
N GLN A 133 -15.07 1.58 -3.88
CA GLN A 133 -14.50 2.91 -3.63
C GLN A 133 -14.44 3.73 -4.92
N SER A 134 -14.69 5.04 -4.80
CA SER A 134 -14.48 6.00 -5.87
C SER A 134 -12.98 6.28 -6.05
N LEU A 135 -12.51 6.31 -7.28
CA LEU A 135 -11.17 6.81 -7.63
C LEU A 135 -11.25 8.27 -8.08
N ALA A 136 -12.18 8.60 -8.98
CA ALA A 136 -12.42 9.98 -9.41
C ALA A 136 -13.74 10.11 -10.17
N SER A 137 -14.36 11.28 -10.13
CA SER A 137 -15.32 11.68 -11.16
C SER A 137 -14.60 11.98 -12.48
N LEU A 138 -15.25 11.70 -13.61
CA LEU A 138 -14.64 11.72 -14.95
C LEU A 138 -15.27 12.73 -15.91
N PHE A 139 -16.59 12.88 -15.91
CA PHE A 139 -17.34 13.81 -16.78
C PHE A 139 -18.81 13.87 -16.33
N GLN A 140 -19.56 14.84 -16.86
CA GLN A 140 -20.96 15.03 -16.52
C GLN A 140 -21.89 14.38 -17.56
N GLU A 141 -22.97 13.78 -17.09
CA GLU A 141 -23.93 13.08 -17.94
C GLU A 141 -25.30 13.74 -17.82
N PRO A 142 -25.63 14.73 -18.66
CA PRO A 142 -26.88 15.47 -18.55
C PRO A 142 -28.10 14.57 -18.69
N ILE A 143 -29.12 14.88 -17.87
CA ILE A 143 -30.44 14.27 -17.92
C ILE A 143 -31.29 15.08 -18.88
N TRP A 144 -31.60 14.49 -20.02
CA TRP A 144 -32.52 15.05 -21.00
C TRP A 144 -33.91 14.50 -20.75
N VAL A 145 -34.88 15.38 -20.49
CA VAL A 145 -36.29 15.01 -20.43
C VAL A 145 -36.99 15.67 -21.60
N PHE A 146 -37.14 14.91 -22.68
CA PHE A 146 -37.89 15.35 -23.84
C PHE A 146 -39.35 14.97 -23.69
N TYR A 147 -40.25 15.84 -24.13
CA TYR A 147 -41.68 15.61 -24.03
C TYR A 147 -42.43 16.09 -25.27
N ARG A 148 -43.58 15.47 -25.50
CA ARG A 148 -44.59 15.88 -26.49
C ARG A 148 -45.78 16.42 -25.71
N ALA A 149 -46.01 17.72 -25.79
CA ALA A 149 -47.19 18.34 -25.21
C ALA A 149 -47.57 19.61 -25.99
N ASP A 150 -48.87 19.90 -26.04
CA ASP A 150 -49.40 21.12 -26.67
C ASP A 150 -49.16 22.39 -25.81
N GLY A 151 -48.50 22.25 -24.66
CA GLY A 151 -48.16 23.33 -23.74
C GLY A 151 -46.91 23.02 -22.91
N PRO A 152 -46.30 24.04 -22.27
CA PRO A 152 -45.02 23.91 -21.60
C PRO A 152 -45.13 23.06 -20.32
N ILE A 153 -44.31 22.02 -20.22
CA ILE A 153 -44.04 21.29 -18.98
C ILE A 153 -42.94 22.06 -18.24
N LYS A 154 -43.19 22.49 -17.01
CA LYS A 154 -42.22 23.25 -16.20
C LYS A 154 -41.59 22.41 -15.10
N ARG A 155 -42.28 21.38 -14.65
CA ARG A 155 -41.84 20.51 -13.56
C ARG A 155 -42.06 19.05 -13.92
N LEU A 156 -41.21 18.18 -13.37
CA LEU A 156 -41.41 16.73 -13.48
C LEU A 156 -42.80 16.30 -12.99
N ALA A 157 -43.32 16.95 -11.95
CA ALA A 157 -44.67 16.75 -11.43
C ALA A 157 -45.81 16.96 -12.46
N ASP A 158 -45.57 17.73 -13.54
CA ASP A 158 -46.55 17.95 -14.61
C ASP A 158 -46.66 16.75 -15.56
N LEU A 159 -45.74 15.77 -15.44
CA LEU A 159 -45.81 14.48 -16.13
C LEU A 159 -46.80 13.50 -15.48
N ARG A 160 -47.52 13.90 -14.42
CA ARG A 160 -48.55 13.05 -13.81
C ARG A 160 -49.63 12.67 -14.82
N GLY A 161 -50.00 11.38 -14.83
CA GLY A 161 -50.95 10.83 -15.79
C GLY A 161 -50.41 10.60 -17.20
N LYS A 162 -49.13 10.90 -17.46
CA LYS A 162 -48.50 10.73 -18.77
C LYS A 162 -47.83 9.36 -18.91
N ARG A 163 -47.54 8.96 -20.14
CA ARG A 163 -46.71 7.80 -20.48
C ARG A 163 -45.26 8.25 -20.56
N VAL A 164 -44.42 7.79 -19.64
CA VAL A 164 -43.04 8.26 -19.50
C VAL A 164 -42.08 7.09 -19.72
N ALA A 165 -41.20 7.20 -20.71
CA ALA A 165 -40.09 6.26 -20.88
C ALA A 165 -38.97 6.61 -19.88
N VAL A 166 -38.61 5.65 -19.03
CA VAL A 166 -37.69 5.86 -17.90
C VAL A 166 -36.36 5.13 -18.06
N GLY A 167 -36.00 4.70 -19.27
CA GLY A 167 -34.75 3.94 -19.49
C GLY A 167 -34.92 2.41 -19.35
N ALA A 168 -33.91 1.67 -19.79
CA ALA A 168 -33.90 0.21 -19.76
C ALA A 168 -33.70 -0.32 -18.32
N PRO A 169 -34.19 -1.55 -18.01
CA PRO A 169 -33.84 -2.23 -16.75
C PRO A 169 -32.33 -2.25 -16.53
N GLY A 170 -31.87 -1.96 -15.31
CA GLY A 170 -30.44 -1.93 -14.94
C GLY A 170 -29.63 -0.72 -15.44
N SER A 171 -30.24 0.20 -16.21
CA SER A 171 -29.52 1.39 -16.71
C SER A 171 -29.45 2.51 -15.67
N GLY A 172 -28.39 3.34 -15.77
CA GLY A 172 -28.25 4.56 -14.95
C GLY A 172 -29.35 5.60 -15.21
N THR A 173 -29.83 5.69 -16.45
CA THR A 173 -31.02 6.50 -16.79
C THR A 173 -32.22 6.10 -15.96
N ARG A 174 -32.44 4.79 -15.77
CA ARG A 174 -33.57 4.29 -14.99
C ARG A 174 -33.45 4.58 -13.51
N ALA A 175 -32.28 4.38 -12.93
CA ALA A 175 -32.07 4.66 -11.51
C ALA A 175 -32.42 6.12 -11.19
N VAL A 176 -31.83 7.07 -11.92
CA VAL A 176 -32.05 8.50 -11.68
C VAL A 176 -33.44 8.97 -12.10
N ALA A 177 -34.01 8.46 -13.20
CA ALA A 177 -35.38 8.81 -13.59
C ALA A 177 -36.39 8.40 -12.51
N LEU A 178 -36.27 7.19 -11.96
CA LEU A 178 -37.15 6.72 -10.89
C LEU A 178 -36.97 7.54 -9.61
N GLU A 179 -35.73 7.83 -9.20
CA GLU A 179 -35.45 8.65 -8.02
C GLU A 179 -36.02 10.07 -8.15
N LEU A 180 -35.80 10.73 -9.29
CA LEU A 180 -36.35 12.07 -9.54
C LEU A 180 -37.88 12.07 -9.58
N LEU A 181 -38.50 11.04 -10.15
CA LEU A 181 -39.96 10.90 -10.15
C LEU A 181 -40.51 10.65 -8.74
N ALA A 182 -39.85 9.84 -7.91
CA ALA A 182 -40.21 9.64 -6.51
C ALA A 182 -40.11 10.91 -5.68
N ASP A 183 -39.05 11.70 -5.87
CA ASP A 183 -38.89 13.02 -5.23
C ASP A 183 -40.05 13.99 -5.54
N ASN A 184 -40.73 13.79 -6.67
CA ASN A 184 -41.92 14.55 -7.05
C ASN A 184 -43.23 13.86 -6.66
N GLY A 185 -43.20 12.81 -5.82
CA GLY A 185 -44.38 12.05 -5.40
C GLY A 185 -45.06 11.33 -6.56
N MET A 186 -44.32 11.00 -7.62
CA MET A 186 -44.83 10.27 -8.78
C MET A 186 -44.50 8.78 -8.72
N ILE A 187 -43.88 8.30 -7.65
CA ILE A 187 -43.65 6.88 -7.40
C ILE A 187 -43.86 6.66 -5.91
N VAL A 188 -44.66 5.66 -5.56
CA VAL A 188 -44.81 5.17 -4.19
C VAL A 188 -44.33 3.73 -4.21
N GLU A 189 -43.42 3.37 -3.32
CA GLU A 189 -43.00 1.98 -3.13
C GLU A 189 -44.23 1.13 -2.80
N ASN A 190 -44.64 0.29 -3.74
CA ASN A 190 -45.49 -0.85 -3.44
C ASN A 190 -44.60 -2.09 -3.43
N ASN A 191 -44.63 -2.83 -2.32
CA ASN A 191 -43.88 -4.07 -2.05
C ASN A 191 -44.23 -5.26 -2.97
N ALA A 192 -44.57 -5.02 -4.24
CA ALA A 192 -44.93 -6.05 -5.20
C ALA A 192 -43.87 -6.14 -6.31
N SER A 193 -43.23 -7.29 -6.36
CA SER A 193 -42.10 -7.71 -7.20
C SER A 193 -42.31 -7.63 -8.72
N ASP A 194 -43.39 -7.01 -9.20
CA ASP A 194 -43.70 -6.89 -10.62
C ASP A 194 -43.31 -5.51 -11.15
N THR A 195 -42.13 -5.49 -11.75
CA THR A 195 -41.43 -4.34 -12.34
C THR A 195 -42.15 -3.72 -13.56
N LYS A 196 -43.42 -4.04 -13.79
CA LYS A 196 -44.16 -3.68 -15.01
C LYS A 196 -45.20 -2.57 -14.85
N ILE A 197 -45.63 -2.24 -13.63
CA ILE A 197 -46.50 -1.09 -13.35
C ILE A 197 -46.17 -0.57 -11.94
N LEU A 198 -45.40 0.51 -11.82
CA LEU A 198 -45.29 1.24 -10.56
C LEU A 198 -46.60 2.02 -10.36
N ASN A 199 -47.51 1.46 -9.57
CA ASN A 199 -48.74 2.13 -9.17
C ASN A 199 -48.41 3.24 -8.17
N VAL A 200 -48.52 4.49 -8.61
CA VAL A 200 -48.57 5.66 -7.73
C VAL A 200 -49.93 5.66 -7.05
N LEU A 201 -49.97 5.54 -5.72
CA LEU A 201 -51.18 5.81 -4.97
C LEU A 201 -51.47 7.30 -5.08
N GLY A 202 -52.55 7.63 -5.78
CA GLY A 202 -53.26 8.87 -5.49
C GLY A 202 -54.18 8.61 -4.29
N GLU A 203 -54.27 9.60 -3.42
CA GLU A 203 -55.59 10.10 -3.04
C GLU A 203 -56.54 10.02 -4.25
N VAL A 204 -57.82 9.74 -4.00
CA VAL A 204 -58.83 9.17 -4.91
C VAL A 204 -58.98 9.84 -6.30
N ASP A 205 -58.34 10.98 -6.58
CA ASP A 205 -58.49 11.79 -7.81
C ASP A 205 -57.21 12.11 -8.62
N VAL A 206 -56.04 11.48 -8.36
CA VAL A 206 -54.82 11.79 -9.15
C VAL A 206 -54.65 10.85 -10.37
N PRO A 207 -54.43 11.38 -11.61
CA PRO A 207 -54.18 10.56 -12.79
C PRO A 207 -52.91 9.69 -12.66
N LYS A 208 -53.03 8.39 -12.97
CA LYS A 208 -51.91 7.43 -12.89
C LYS A 208 -50.91 7.60 -14.04
N THR A 209 -49.65 7.88 -13.71
CA THR A 209 -48.54 7.90 -14.67
C THR A 209 -48.19 6.47 -15.10
N THR A 210 -47.98 6.25 -16.39
CA THR A 210 -47.53 4.95 -16.93
C THR A 210 -46.03 5.00 -17.22
N LEU A 211 -45.23 4.17 -16.56
CA LEU A 211 -43.77 4.12 -16.78
C LEU A 211 -43.41 3.01 -17.75
N LEU A 212 -42.69 3.33 -18.83
CA LEU A 212 -42.22 2.37 -19.82
C LEU A 212 -40.71 2.18 -19.70
N CYS A 213 -40.29 0.91 -19.60
CA CYS A 213 -38.89 0.53 -19.51
C CYS A 213 -38.33 0.35 -20.92
N GLN A 214 -37.81 1.43 -21.51
CA GLN A 214 -37.32 1.45 -22.90
C GLN A 214 -35.90 2.02 -22.94
N GLY A 215 -35.01 1.39 -23.70
CA GLY A 215 -33.67 1.94 -23.97
C GLY A 215 -33.72 3.16 -24.88
N THR A 216 -32.59 3.85 -25.05
CA THR A 216 -32.46 5.11 -25.79
C THR A 216 -33.13 5.08 -27.17
N ARG A 217 -32.86 4.06 -27.98
CA ARG A 217 -33.45 3.94 -29.33
C ARG A 217 -34.97 3.80 -29.28
N ASP A 218 -35.47 2.85 -28.52
CA ASP A 218 -36.91 2.55 -28.42
C ASP A 218 -37.69 3.72 -27.80
N ALA A 219 -37.11 4.39 -26.80
CA ALA A 219 -37.69 5.56 -26.15
C ALA A 219 -37.79 6.75 -27.12
N SER A 220 -36.72 7.03 -27.90
CA SER A 220 -36.72 8.10 -28.90
C SER A 220 -37.77 7.86 -30.00
N GLN A 221 -37.88 6.62 -30.51
CA GLN A 221 -38.88 6.26 -31.51
C GLN A 221 -40.30 6.31 -30.93
N SER A 222 -40.49 5.85 -29.69
CA SER A 222 -41.78 5.90 -29.01
C SER A 222 -42.23 7.34 -28.76
N LEU A 223 -41.31 8.25 -28.44
CA LEU A 223 -41.61 9.67 -28.26
C LEU A 223 -41.97 10.34 -29.59
N LYS A 224 -41.18 10.09 -30.66
CA LYS A 224 -41.45 10.58 -32.03
C LYS A 224 -42.78 10.08 -32.60
N SER A 225 -43.18 8.85 -32.26
CA SER A 225 -44.45 8.27 -32.70
C SER A 225 -45.65 8.56 -31.77
N GLY A 226 -45.44 9.28 -30.65
CA GLY A 226 -46.50 9.56 -29.68
C GLY A 226 -46.98 8.34 -28.89
N LYS A 227 -46.20 7.25 -28.84
CA LYS A 227 -46.44 6.10 -27.95
C LYS A 227 -46.10 6.41 -26.49
N VAL A 228 -45.17 7.33 -26.27
CA VAL A 228 -44.92 7.96 -24.96
C VAL A 228 -45.03 9.47 -25.08
N ASP A 229 -45.36 10.10 -23.98
CA ASP A 229 -45.55 11.55 -23.87
C ASP A 229 -44.27 12.24 -23.39
N ALA A 230 -43.41 11.53 -22.64
CA ALA A 230 -42.08 12.01 -22.27
C ALA A 230 -41.06 10.85 -22.22
N ALA A 231 -39.78 11.17 -22.35
CA ALA A 231 -38.70 10.22 -22.25
C ALA A 231 -37.47 10.82 -21.58
N PHE A 232 -36.91 10.07 -20.64
CA PHE A 232 -35.63 10.36 -19.99
C PHE A 232 -34.48 9.76 -20.79
N PHE A 233 -33.40 10.52 -20.92
CA PHE A 233 -32.12 10.07 -21.47
C PHE A 233 -30.99 10.58 -20.60
N VAL A 234 -30.02 9.72 -20.30
CA VAL A 234 -28.74 10.14 -19.70
C VAL A 234 -27.66 9.73 -20.68
N VAL A 235 -27.23 10.70 -21.49
CA VAL A 235 -26.30 10.52 -22.61
C VAL A 235 -25.53 11.82 -22.84
N ALA A 236 -24.37 11.73 -23.49
CA ALA A 236 -23.58 12.89 -23.86
C ALA A 236 -24.37 13.87 -24.77
N PRO A 237 -24.15 15.20 -24.68
CA PRO A 237 -24.80 16.18 -25.55
C PRO A 237 -24.58 15.95 -27.05
N THR A 238 -23.46 15.35 -27.42
CA THR A 238 -23.10 15.04 -28.80
C THR A 238 -23.77 13.76 -29.33
N ALA A 239 -24.57 13.07 -28.53
CA ALA A 239 -25.24 11.85 -28.97
C ALA A 239 -26.26 12.17 -30.09
N PRO A 240 -26.29 11.42 -31.21
CA PRO A 240 -27.17 11.72 -32.35
C PRO A 240 -28.65 11.86 -32.00
N VAL A 241 -29.11 11.07 -31.01
CA VAL A 241 -30.50 11.10 -30.52
C VAL A 241 -30.91 12.49 -29.99
N ILE A 242 -29.98 13.26 -29.40
CA ILE A 242 -30.26 14.59 -28.88
C ILE A 242 -30.56 15.54 -30.03
N GLY A 243 -29.66 15.60 -31.02
CA GLY A 243 -29.86 16.43 -32.21
C GLY A 243 -31.08 16.03 -33.04
N GLU A 244 -31.45 14.74 -33.07
CA GLU A 244 -32.69 14.28 -33.72
C GLU A 244 -33.95 14.77 -32.99
N LEU A 245 -33.99 14.68 -31.67
CA LEU A 245 -35.15 15.10 -30.87
C LEU A 245 -35.28 16.62 -30.80
N MET A 246 -34.18 17.36 -30.73
CA MET A 246 -34.18 18.83 -30.72
C MET A 246 -34.68 19.46 -32.03
N ARG A 247 -34.56 18.74 -33.16
CA ARG A 247 -35.05 19.21 -34.47
C ARG A 247 -36.51 18.90 -34.72
N ASP A 248 -37.15 18.02 -33.95
CA ASP A 248 -38.57 17.71 -34.12
C ASP A 248 -39.41 18.86 -33.53
N PRO A 249 -40.23 19.56 -34.33
CA PRO A 249 -41.01 20.71 -33.86
C PRO A 249 -42.09 20.35 -32.84
N ASN A 250 -42.44 19.07 -32.70
CA ASN A 250 -43.44 18.59 -31.74
C ASN A 250 -42.83 18.06 -30.44
N ILE A 251 -41.51 18.15 -30.30
CA ILE A 251 -40.78 17.66 -29.13
C ILE A 251 -40.08 18.85 -28.48
N HIS A 252 -40.28 18.96 -27.17
CA HIS A 252 -39.72 20.02 -26.35
C HIS A 252 -38.78 19.42 -25.31
N LEU A 253 -37.77 20.19 -24.93
CA LEU A 253 -36.86 19.84 -23.85
C LEU A 253 -37.34 20.51 -22.56
N LEU A 254 -37.41 19.74 -21.47
CA LEU A 254 -37.70 20.28 -20.14
C LEU A 254 -36.46 20.99 -19.59
N SER A 255 -36.63 22.26 -19.20
CA SER A 255 -35.68 22.99 -18.38
C SER A 255 -36.02 22.81 -16.90
N PHE A 256 -35.02 22.57 -16.06
CA PHE A 256 -35.20 22.33 -14.63
C PHE A 256 -35.13 23.64 -13.82
N ASP A 257 -36.27 24.14 -13.35
CA ASP A 257 -36.31 25.34 -12.49
C ASP A 257 -35.67 25.15 -11.10
N ARG A 258 -35.53 23.89 -10.64
CA ARG A 258 -35.19 23.54 -9.24
C ARG A 258 -33.87 22.80 -9.12
N THR A 259 -32.91 23.05 -10.01
CA THR A 259 -31.63 22.32 -10.01
C THR A 259 -30.94 22.33 -8.65
N LEU A 260 -30.90 23.50 -7.98
CA LEU A 260 -30.31 23.63 -6.65
C LEU A 260 -30.97 22.72 -5.58
N ALA A 261 -32.28 22.50 -5.65
CA ALA A 261 -32.98 21.64 -4.71
C ALA A 261 -32.58 20.17 -4.91
N TYR A 262 -32.52 19.73 -6.17
CA TYR A 262 -32.07 18.37 -6.50
C TYR A 262 -30.60 18.14 -6.12
N LYS A 263 -29.70 19.08 -6.43
CA LYS A 263 -28.28 18.98 -6.03
C LYS A 263 -28.09 18.83 -4.52
N ARG A 264 -28.91 19.51 -3.72
CA ARG A 264 -28.83 19.42 -2.25
C ARG A 264 -29.39 18.10 -1.70
N ARG A 265 -30.36 17.50 -2.38
CA ARG A 265 -30.91 16.20 -2.01
C ARG A 265 -30.01 15.05 -2.45
N HIS A 266 -29.36 15.24 -3.61
CA HIS A 266 -28.59 14.23 -4.32
C HIS A 266 -27.18 14.77 -4.62
N PRO A 267 -26.19 14.52 -3.76
CA PRO A 267 -24.84 15.07 -3.89
C PRO A 267 -24.09 14.68 -5.17
N TYR A 268 -24.52 13.61 -5.83
CA TYR A 268 -23.97 13.15 -7.09
C TYR A 268 -24.46 13.97 -8.31
N LEU A 269 -25.49 14.83 -8.14
CA LEU A 269 -26.03 15.69 -9.19
C LEU A 269 -25.31 17.04 -9.24
N THR A 270 -25.06 17.48 -10.47
CA THR A 270 -24.64 18.84 -10.83
C THR A 270 -25.74 19.56 -11.61
N SER A 271 -25.54 20.86 -11.87
CA SER A 271 -26.40 21.66 -12.74
C SER A 271 -25.56 22.05 -13.93
N VAL A 272 -26.09 21.86 -15.13
CA VAL A 272 -25.44 22.26 -16.37
C VAL A 272 -26.40 23.09 -17.18
N THR A 273 -25.90 24.20 -17.71
CA THR A 273 -26.64 25.05 -18.63
C THR A 273 -26.23 24.70 -20.04
N ILE A 274 -27.19 24.28 -20.88
CA ILE A 274 -26.99 24.18 -22.32
C ILE A 274 -27.40 25.52 -22.90
N SER A 275 -26.42 26.35 -23.27
CA SER A 275 -26.68 27.69 -23.77
C SER A 275 -27.30 27.70 -25.17
N GLU A 276 -27.99 28.78 -25.50
CA GLU A 276 -28.52 29.02 -26.85
C GLU A 276 -27.48 28.73 -27.95
N GLY A 277 -27.85 27.92 -28.94
CA GLY A 277 -27.02 27.55 -30.09
C GLY A 277 -25.84 26.62 -29.79
N MET A 278 -25.63 26.22 -28.53
CA MET A 278 -24.46 25.47 -28.10
C MET A 278 -24.27 24.10 -28.77
N LEU A 279 -25.35 23.42 -29.16
CA LEU A 279 -25.29 22.12 -29.81
C LEU A 279 -25.20 22.22 -31.34
N ASP A 280 -25.85 23.22 -31.92
CA ASP A 280 -25.88 23.48 -33.36
C ASP A 280 -26.11 24.97 -33.61
N LEU A 281 -25.03 25.71 -33.87
CA LEU A 281 -25.07 27.16 -34.09
C LEU A 281 -25.80 27.53 -35.39
N GLU A 282 -25.74 26.68 -36.42
CA GLU A 282 -26.39 26.94 -37.70
C GLU A 282 -27.92 26.93 -37.54
N HIS A 283 -28.44 25.99 -36.76
CA HIS A 283 -29.88 25.81 -36.54
C HIS A 283 -30.39 26.43 -35.22
N ASN A 284 -29.51 27.10 -34.48
CA ASN A 284 -29.76 27.66 -33.15
C ASN A 284 -30.40 26.65 -32.18
N LEU A 285 -29.69 25.54 -31.90
CA LEU A 285 -30.13 24.51 -30.96
C LEU A 285 -29.22 24.46 -29.72
N PRO A 286 -29.79 24.50 -28.49
CA PRO A 286 -31.16 24.87 -28.17
C PRO A 286 -31.48 26.33 -28.57
N LYS A 287 -32.77 26.68 -28.68
CA LYS A 287 -33.21 28.03 -29.06
C LYS A 287 -33.09 29.08 -27.95
N GLU A 288 -32.89 28.61 -26.72
CA GLU A 288 -32.74 29.39 -25.51
C GLU A 288 -31.89 28.58 -24.52
N ASP A 289 -31.39 29.22 -23.47
CA ASP A 289 -30.66 28.54 -22.42
C ASP A 289 -31.57 27.52 -21.70
N VAL A 290 -31.07 26.29 -21.54
CA VAL A 290 -31.79 25.21 -20.84
C VAL A 290 -30.97 24.72 -19.66
N GLU A 291 -31.58 24.73 -18.47
CA GLU A 291 -30.99 24.18 -17.25
C GLU A 291 -31.28 22.69 -17.16
N LEU A 292 -30.23 21.88 -17.05
CA LEU A 292 -30.33 20.43 -16.87
C LEU A 292 -29.65 20.00 -15.58
N LEU A 293 -30.11 18.88 -15.04
CA LEU A 293 -29.38 18.13 -14.03
C LEU A 293 -28.40 17.19 -14.73
N ALA A 294 -27.24 16.98 -14.14
CA ALA A 294 -26.27 16.02 -14.65
C ALA A 294 -25.64 15.20 -13.51
N PRO A 295 -25.94 13.89 -13.38
CA PRO A 295 -25.08 13.00 -12.61
C PRO A 295 -23.67 13.00 -13.17
N THR A 296 -22.73 12.60 -12.33
CA THR A 296 -21.32 12.52 -12.73
C THR A 296 -20.96 11.06 -12.99
N ALA A 297 -20.25 10.77 -14.09
CA ALA A 297 -19.64 9.47 -14.30
C ALA A 297 -18.41 9.34 -13.40
N VAL A 298 -18.30 8.23 -12.67
CA VAL A 298 -17.26 7.98 -11.66
C VAL A 298 -16.49 6.73 -12.03
N LEU A 299 -15.16 6.84 -12.02
CA LEU A 299 -14.26 5.70 -12.01
C LEU A 299 -14.26 5.12 -10.59
N VAL A 300 -14.71 3.88 -10.46
CA VAL A 300 -14.77 3.16 -9.19
C VAL A 300 -13.91 1.91 -9.25
N ALA A 301 -13.52 1.40 -8.09
CA ALA A 301 -12.78 0.16 -7.95
C ALA A 301 -13.26 -0.64 -6.75
N ARG A 302 -12.88 -1.91 -6.70
CA ARG A 302 -12.96 -2.69 -5.47
C ARG A 302 -12.02 -2.09 -4.42
N ASP A 303 -12.41 -2.18 -3.15
CA ASP A 303 -11.57 -1.74 -2.03
C ASP A 303 -10.26 -2.52 -1.89
N ASP A 304 -10.20 -3.75 -2.44
CA ASP A 304 -9.00 -4.60 -2.54
C ASP A 304 -8.15 -4.35 -3.79
N LEU A 305 -8.43 -3.30 -4.59
CA LEU A 305 -7.64 -2.96 -5.76
C LEU A 305 -6.18 -2.71 -5.36
N HIS A 306 -5.25 -3.35 -6.09
CA HIS A 306 -3.83 -3.19 -5.83
C HIS A 306 -3.39 -1.70 -5.89
N PRO A 307 -2.79 -1.13 -4.83
CA PRO A 307 -2.55 0.31 -4.71
C PRO A 307 -1.77 0.95 -5.86
N ALA A 308 -0.79 0.24 -6.43
CA ALA A 308 -0.03 0.72 -7.59
C ALA A 308 -0.89 0.99 -8.85
N LEU A 309 -2.08 0.39 -8.98
CA LEU A 309 -2.97 0.62 -10.11
C LEU A 309 -3.70 1.96 -10.01
N ILE A 310 -3.98 2.44 -8.80
CA ILE A 310 -4.72 3.69 -8.56
C ILE A 310 -4.07 4.89 -9.25
N PRO A 311 -2.79 5.23 -9.00
CA PRO A 311 -2.15 6.37 -9.67
C PRO A 311 -2.00 6.14 -11.18
N LEU A 312 -1.95 4.89 -11.65
CA LEU A 312 -1.90 4.57 -13.07
C LEU A 312 -3.23 4.87 -13.76
N PHE A 313 -4.35 4.48 -13.16
CA PHE A 313 -5.69 4.82 -13.62
C PHE A 313 -5.94 6.32 -13.58
N LEU A 314 -5.56 7.00 -12.51
CA LEU A 314 -5.75 8.46 -12.39
C LEU A 314 -4.88 9.24 -13.38
N LYS A 315 -3.66 8.76 -13.66
CA LYS A 315 -2.84 9.33 -14.75
C LYS A 315 -3.52 9.16 -16.10
N ALA A 316 -4.06 7.97 -16.38
CA ALA A 316 -4.79 7.71 -17.63
C ALA A 316 -6.06 8.56 -17.74
N ALA A 317 -6.83 8.66 -16.67
CA ALA A 317 -8.00 9.52 -16.59
C ALA A 317 -7.63 10.99 -16.82
N SER A 318 -6.58 11.49 -16.17
CA SER A 318 -6.10 12.88 -16.36
C SER A 318 -5.76 13.16 -17.81
N GLN A 319 -5.01 12.27 -18.47
CA GLN A 319 -4.63 12.47 -19.88
C GLN A 319 -5.81 12.40 -20.85
N VAL A 320 -6.86 11.64 -20.52
CA VAL A 320 -8.02 11.47 -21.40
C VAL A 320 -9.06 12.57 -21.21
N HIS A 321 -9.21 13.09 -19.99
CA HIS A 321 -10.26 14.05 -19.62
C HIS A 321 -9.77 15.50 -19.49
N GLU A 322 -8.45 15.75 -19.53
CA GLU A 322 -7.89 17.12 -19.38
C GLU A 322 -8.39 18.12 -20.44
N GLY A 323 -8.78 17.64 -21.62
CA GLY A 323 -9.19 18.48 -22.74
C GLY A 323 -10.55 19.18 -22.55
N GLY A 324 -11.34 18.76 -21.56
CA GLY A 324 -12.72 19.19 -21.40
C GLY A 324 -13.64 18.61 -22.48
N GLY A 325 -14.84 19.17 -22.57
CA GLY A 325 -15.89 18.69 -23.46
C GLY A 325 -16.83 19.81 -23.89
N VAL A 326 -18.03 19.41 -24.32
CA VAL A 326 -19.11 20.35 -24.62
C VAL A 326 -19.62 21.00 -23.33
N LEU A 327 -19.66 20.24 -22.23
CA LEU A 327 -20.09 20.74 -20.91
C LEU A 327 -18.90 21.05 -20.01
N GLU A 328 -17.87 20.21 -20.08
CA GLU A 328 -16.76 20.21 -19.15
C GLU A 328 -15.71 21.26 -19.52
N VAL A 329 -15.27 22.01 -18.53
CA VAL A 329 -14.17 22.97 -18.69
C VAL A 329 -12.83 22.20 -18.74
N PRO A 330 -11.83 22.66 -19.52
CA PRO A 330 -10.52 22.03 -19.52
C PRO A 330 -9.94 21.91 -18.11
N ARG A 331 -9.42 20.72 -17.78
CA ARG A 331 -8.88 20.33 -16.46
C ARG A 331 -9.89 20.38 -15.30
N GLU A 332 -11.19 20.34 -15.58
CA GLU A 332 -12.21 20.13 -14.55
C GLU A 332 -12.19 18.68 -14.03
N PHE A 333 -11.96 17.72 -14.93
CA PHE A 333 -11.90 16.29 -14.61
C PHE A 333 -10.52 15.68 -14.92
N PRO A 334 -10.10 14.63 -14.20
CA PRO A 334 -10.80 13.98 -13.08
C PRO A 334 -10.85 14.81 -11.80
N SER A 335 -11.91 14.66 -11.00
CA SER A 335 -12.13 15.39 -9.73
C SER A 335 -12.51 14.47 -8.57
N GLU A 336 -12.40 14.99 -7.33
CA GLU A 336 -12.92 14.35 -6.12
C GLU A 336 -14.39 14.71 -5.85
N ASP A 337 -14.94 15.67 -6.59
CA ASP A 337 -16.29 16.19 -6.37
C ASP A 337 -17.37 15.25 -6.94
N HIS A 338 -18.57 15.34 -6.36
CA HIS A 338 -19.81 14.68 -6.81
C HIS A 338 -19.70 13.14 -6.92
N VAL A 339 -18.83 12.53 -6.12
CA VAL A 339 -18.74 11.07 -5.99
C VAL A 339 -19.79 10.53 -5.01
N GLU A 340 -20.38 9.39 -5.34
CA GLU A 340 -21.39 8.74 -4.50
C GLU A 340 -20.76 7.77 -3.49
N TYR A 341 -19.81 6.92 -3.94
CA TYR A 341 -19.08 5.99 -3.07
C TYR A 341 -17.91 6.68 -2.35
N PRO A 342 -17.44 6.17 -1.20
CA PRO A 342 -16.30 6.72 -0.49
C PRO A 342 -15.08 6.85 -1.39
N LEU A 343 -14.42 8.00 -1.34
CA LEU A 343 -13.22 8.25 -2.12
C LEU A 343 -12.04 7.47 -1.55
N ASN A 344 -11.31 6.76 -2.40
CA ASN A 344 -10.08 6.08 -2.02
C ASN A 344 -9.02 7.11 -1.56
N VAL A 345 -8.32 6.81 -0.46
CA VAL A 345 -7.37 7.74 0.17
C VAL A 345 -6.16 8.06 -0.72
N ASP A 346 -5.64 7.07 -1.43
CA ASP A 346 -4.54 7.27 -2.38
C ASP A 346 -5.00 8.08 -3.58
N ALA A 347 -6.25 7.86 -4.02
CA ALA A 347 -6.86 8.62 -5.10
C ALA A 347 -7.08 10.08 -4.72
N GLN A 348 -7.62 10.35 -3.53
CA GLN A 348 -7.76 11.70 -2.99
C GLN A 348 -6.41 12.43 -2.93
N SER A 349 -5.38 11.74 -2.44
CA SER A 349 -4.04 12.29 -2.34
C SER A 349 -3.48 12.65 -3.72
N TYR A 350 -3.72 11.79 -4.72
CA TYR A 350 -3.31 12.03 -6.10
C TYR A 350 -4.06 13.22 -6.74
N LEU A 351 -5.38 13.31 -6.56
CA LEU A 351 -6.17 14.39 -7.16
C LEU A 351 -5.80 15.76 -6.58
N ARG A 352 -5.52 15.84 -5.28
CA ARG A 352 -5.15 17.10 -4.61
C ARG A 352 -3.70 17.53 -4.84
N SER A 353 -2.77 16.58 -4.79
CA SER A 353 -1.33 16.88 -4.76
C SER A 353 -0.58 16.42 -6.01
N GLY A 354 -1.25 15.72 -6.93
CA GLY A 354 -0.65 15.08 -8.09
C GLY A 354 0.08 13.77 -7.74
N PRO A 355 0.85 13.21 -8.69
CA PRO A 355 1.60 11.98 -8.47
C PRO A 355 2.64 12.16 -7.35
N SER A 356 2.83 11.12 -6.54
CA SER A 356 3.86 11.10 -5.50
C SER A 356 5.27 11.27 -6.07
N PHE A 357 6.25 11.62 -5.23
CA PHE A 357 7.64 11.81 -5.65
C PHE A 357 8.19 10.61 -6.45
N LEU A 358 7.80 9.38 -6.09
CA LEU A 358 8.22 8.17 -6.78
C LEU A 358 7.63 8.12 -8.20
N TYR A 359 6.31 8.27 -8.32
CA TYR A 359 5.61 8.21 -9.62
C TYR A 359 5.89 9.41 -10.52
N ARG A 360 6.37 10.53 -9.97
CA ARG A 360 6.77 11.71 -10.73
C ARG A 360 8.14 11.55 -11.39
N ASN A 361 9.10 10.89 -10.72
CA ASN A 361 10.50 10.87 -11.14
C ASN A 361 10.98 9.51 -11.67
N LEU A 362 10.28 8.41 -11.37
CA LEU A 362 10.70 7.05 -11.75
C LEU A 362 9.74 6.43 -12.76
N PRO A 363 10.23 5.51 -13.62
CA PRO A 363 9.35 4.66 -14.41
C PRO A 363 8.37 3.88 -13.53
N PHE A 364 7.15 3.64 -14.02
CA PHE A 364 6.06 3.03 -13.24
C PHE A 364 6.47 1.76 -12.50
N SER A 365 7.16 0.82 -13.19
CA SER A 365 7.58 -0.44 -12.59
C SER A 365 8.53 -0.27 -11.41
N MET A 366 9.45 0.69 -11.51
CA MET A 366 10.38 1.01 -10.43
C MET A 366 9.66 1.73 -9.29
N ALA A 367 8.79 2.69 -9.61
CA ALA A 367 7.98 3.38 -8.61
C ALA A 367 7.11 2.40 -7.80
N ALA A 368 6.37 1.52 -8.48
CA ALA A 368 5.54 0.50 -7.85
C ALA A 368 6.35 -0.45 -6.97
N TRP A 369 7.53 -0.88 -7.43
CA TRP A 369 8.41 -1.74 -6.64
C TRP A 369 8.96 -1.04 -5.39
N VAL A 370 9.43 0.20 -5.50
CA VAL A 370 9.91 0.97 -4.34
C VAL A 370 8.77 1.24 -3.35
N ASP A 371 7.60 1.59 -3.86
CA ASP A 371 6.44 1.90 -3.03
C ASP A 371 5.95 0.68 -2.24
N GLN A 372 6.08 -0.51 -2.82
CA GLN A 372 5.89 -1.78 -2.11
C GLN A 372 7.00 -2.05 -1.08
N MET A 373 8.26 -1.83 -1.46
CA MET A 373 9.41 -2.10 -0.59
C MET A 373 9.51 -1.13 0.59
N LYS A 374 8.91 0.07 0.55
CA LYS A 374 9.01 1.07 1.63
C LYS A 374 8.56 0.50 2.99
N LEU A 375 7.52 -0.34 3.00
CA LEU A 375 7.00 -1.01 4.20
C LEU A 375 8.01 -1.98 4.83
N MET A 376 8.92 -2.55 4.04
CA MET A 376 9.99 -3.44 4.53
C MET A 376 11.32 -2.72 4.73
N LEU A 377 11.64 -1.75 3.90
CA LEU A 377 12.87 -0.97 3.98
C LEU A 377 12.93 -0.20 5.29
N LEU A 378 11.81 0.36 5.77
CA LEU A 378 11.75 1.04 7.06
C LEU A 378 12.17 0.14 8.24
N PRO A 379 11.50 -0.99 8.52
CA PRO A 379 11.88 -1.88 9.61
C PRO A 379 13.28 -2.48 9.38
N LEU A 380 13.63 -2.86 8.15
CA LEU A 380 14.95 -3.37 7.82
C LEU A 380 16.04 -2.34 8.11
N CYS A 381 15.86 -1.08 7.70
CA CYS A 381 16.80 0.00 8.01
C CYS A 381 16.90 0.23 9.52
N THR A 382 15.77 0.24 10.25
CA THR A 382 15.79 0.40 11.71
C THR A 382 16.54 -0.73 12.43
N LEU A 383 16.54 -1.95 11.89
CA LEU A 383 17.32 -3.08 12.43
C LEU A 383 18.77 -3.11 11.94
N LEU A 384 19.01 -2.67 10.70
CA LEU A 384 20.33 -2.64 10.09
C LEU A 384 21.23 -1.57 10.73
N ILE A 385 20.69 -0.41 11.08
CA ILE A 385 21.44 0.69 11.72
C ILE A 385 22.14 0.24 13.02
N PRO A 386 21.49 -0.39 14.01
CA PRO A 386 22.15 -0.86 15.22
C PRO A 386 23.11 -2.02 14.92
N LEU A 387 22.82 -2.89 13.95
CA LEU A 387 23.70 -3.98 13.56
C LEU A 387 25.02 -3.46 12.97
N ILE A 388 24.95 -2.46 12.07
CA ILE A 388 26.11 -1.77 11.51
C ILE A 388 26.89 -1.08 12.62
N LYS A 389 26.21 -0.43 13.58
CA LYS A 389 26.88 0.18 14.74
C LYS A 389 27.54 -0.85 15.67
N ALA A 390 27.00 -2.06 15.76
CA ALA A 390 27.56 -3.15 16.56
C ALA A 390 28.73 -3.86 15.87
N ALA A 391 28.87 -3.75 14.55
CA ALA A 391 29.95 -4.42 13.82
C ALA A 391 31.36 -3.97 14.24
N PRO A 392 31.68 -2.65 14.34
CA PRO A 392 32.98 -2.21 14.85
C PRO A 392 33.32 -2.74 16.24
N PRO A 393 32.53 -2.55 17.31
CA PRO A 393 32.91 -3.03 18.65
C PRO A 393 33.06 -4.56 18.72
N LEU A 394 32.23 -5.33 18.01
CA LEU A 394 32.39 -6.79 17.94
C LEU A 394 33.69 -7.20 17.23
N TYR A 395 34.07 -6.50 16.17
CA TYR A 395 35.36 -6.70 15.50
C TYR A 395 36.53 -6.41 16.45
N ARG A 396 36.47 -5.30 17.21
CA ARG A 396 37.50 -4.97 18.21
C ARG A 396 37.61 -6.02 19.30
N TRP A 397 36.48 -6.48 19.83
CA TRP A 397 36.43 -7.55 20.83
C TRP A 397 37.04 -8.85 20.31
N ARG A 398 36.79 -9.20 19.04
CA ARG A 398 37.37 -10.40 18.41
C ARG A 398 38.89 -10.34 18.36
N ILE A 399 39.47 -9.22 17.92
CA ILE A 399 40.93 -9.09 17.81
C ILE A 399 41.58 -9.08 19.21
N ARG A 400 41.03 -8.30 20.15
CA ARG A 400 41.54 -8.28 21.53
C ARG A 400 41.44 -9.62 22.24
N SER A 401 40.34 -10.37 22.06
CA SER A 401 40.20 -11.70 22.68
C SER A 401 41.29 -12.67 22.23
N LYS A 402 41.73 -12.59 20.97
CA LYS A 402 42.88 -13.38 20.48
C LYS A 402 44.16 -13.02 21.23
N ILE A 403 44.43 -11.74 21.42
CA ILE A 403 45.61 -11.25 22.15
C ILE A 403 45.54 -11.67 23.64
N TYR A 404 44.37 -11.55 24.28
CA TYR A 404 44.17 -11.90 25.69
C TYR A 404 44.28 -13.41 25.97
N THR A 405 43.98 -14.28 25.01
CA THR A 405 44.19 -15.73 25.19
C THR A 405 45.66 -16.04 25.42
N TRP A 406 46.56 -15.40 24.68
CA TRP A 406 48.01 -15.57 24.85
C TRP A 406 48.53 -14.94 26.15
N TYR A 407 48.00 -13.78 26.55
CA TYR A 407 48.28 -13.24 27.90
C TYR A 407 47.86 -14.19 29.03
N ARG A 408 46.76 -14.94 28.86
CA ARG A 408 46.34 -15.95 29.85
C ARG A 408 47.27 -17.16 29.88
N VAL A 409 47.81 -17.57 28.73
CA VAL A 409 48.84 -18.62 28.67
C VAL A 409 50.10 -18.15 29.40
N LEU A 410 50.61 -16.95 29.07
CA LEU A 410 51.78 -16.37 29.72
C LEU A 410 51.60 -16.25 31.25
N ARG A 411 50.45 -15.75 31.72
CA ARG A 411 50.18 -15.60 33.15
C ARG A 411 50.09 -16.95 33.89
N ARG A 412 49.57 -17.99 33.24
CA ARG A 412 49.53 -19.34 33.82
C ARG A 412 50.94 -19.92 33.93
N MET A 413 51.79 -19.68 32.94
CA MET A 413 53.19 -20.08 32.98
C MET A 413 53.96 -19.35 34.08
N ASP A 414 53.72 -18.04 34.27
CA ASP A 414 54.30 -17.26 35.38
C ASP A 414 53.83 -17.77 36.76
N GLN A 415 52.58 -18.19 36.89
CA GLN A 415 52.04 -18.77 38.13
C GLN A 415 52.62 -20.17 38.41
N ALA A 416 52.66 -21.04 37.40
CA ALA A 416 53.28 -22.37 37.51
C ALA A 416 54.78 -22.28 37.84
N ARG A 417 55.47 -21.23 37.36
CA ARG A 417 56.85 -20.90 37.75
C ARG A 417 56.98 -20.56 39.23
N GLN A 418 56.06 -19.79 39.80
CA GLN A 418 56.11 -19.45 41.24
C GLN A 418 55.87 -20.67 42.14
N GLU A 419 55.13 -21.67 41.66
CA GLU A 419 54.84 -22.90 42.41
C GLU A 419 55.93 -23.97 42.28
N SER A 420 56.78 -23.92 41.24
CA SER A 420 57.82 -24.92 40.97
C SER A 420 59.23 -24.34 41.01
N GLU A 421 59.90 -24.38 42.17
CA GLU A 421 61.27 -23.83 42.35
C GLU A 421 62.41 -24.64 41.69
N ARG A 422 62.12 -25.79 41.05
CA ARG A 422 63.15 -26.83 40.80
C ARG A 422 63.51 -27.20 39.36
N SER A 423 62.90 -26.69 38.30
CA SER A 423 63.50 -26.81 36.95
C SER A 423 63.04 -25.70 36.00
N MET A 424 63.99 -24.88 35.52
CA MET A 424 63.70 -23.76 34.60
C MET A 424 63.74 -24.16 33.11
N GLY A 425 64.47 -25.22 32.77
CA GLY A 425 64.61 -25.72 31.38
C GLY A 425 63.29 -25.98 30.64
N PRO A 426 62.32 -26.74 31.20
CA PRO A 426 61.06 -27.00 30.49
C PRO A 426 60.21 -25.73 30.27
N PHE A 427 60.34 -24.72 31.14
CA PHE A 427 59.63 -23.45 30.97
C PHE A 427 60.21 -22.59 29.83
N ILE A 428 61.53 -22.65 29.61
CA ILE A 428 62.19 -21.94 28.52
C ILE A 428 61.81 -22.56 27.17
N GLU A 429 61.80 -23.89 27.06
CA GLU A 429 61.35 -24.57 25.83
C GLU A 429 59.88 -24.24 25.49
N GLU A 430 59.01 -24.16 26.50
CA GLU A 430 57.59 -23.82 26.32
C GLU A 430 57.39 -22.34 25.94
N LEU A 431 58.16 -21.41 26.53
CA LEU A 431 58.12 -19.99 26.14
C LEU A 431 58.69 -19.76 24.73
N GLN A 432 59.75 -20.48 24.35
CA GLN A 432 60.30 -20.46 22.98
C GLN A 432 59.28 -21.00 21.97
N GLN A 433 58.47 -22.00 22.36
CA GLN A 433 57.38 -22.48 21.53
C GLN A 433 56.28 -21.42 21.37
N VAL A 434 55.86 -20.77 22.47
CA VAL A 434 54.89 -19.67 22.43
C VAL A 434 55.38 -18.50 21.58
N GLU A 435 56.67 -18.16 21.63
CA GLU A 435 57.27 -17.12 20.78
C GLU A 435 57.21 -17.49 19.28
N ARG A 436 57.54 -18.74 18.92
CA ARG A 436 57.43 -19.24 17.54
C ARG A 436 55.98 -19.18 17.05
N GLU A 437 55.02 -19.64 17.84
CA GLU A 437 53.59 -19.60 17.50
C GLU A 437 53.06 -18.15 17.39
N LEU A 438 53.56 -17.22 18.21
CA LEU A 438 53.22 -15.79 18.11
C LEU A 438 53.78 -15.14 16.84
N SER A 439 54.91 -15.61 16.31
CA SER A 439 55.55 -15.02 15.12
C SER A 439 54.74 -15.22 13.82
N GLU A 440 53.89 -16.26 13.78
CA GLU A 440 53.07 -16.61 12.61
C GLU A 440 51.71 -15.88 12.57
N ILE A 441 51.34 -15.18 13.65
CA ILE A 441 50.02 -14.56 13.77
C ILE A 441 50.03 -13.15 13.16
N SER A 442 49.26 -12.95 12.10
CA SER A 442 49.00 -11.63 11.53
C SER A 442 47.88 -10.89 12.29
N VAL A 443 48.19 -9.71 12.84
CA VAL A 443 47.22 -8.82 13.51
C VAL A 443 47.07 -7.51 12.70
N PRO A 444 45.87 -6.92 12.56
CA PRO A 444 45.69 -5.64 11.87
C PRO A 444 46.47 -4.49 12.52
N LEU A 445 46.89 -3.51 11.72
CA LEU A 445 47.70 -2.34 12.12
C LEU A 445 47.20 -1.63 13.39
N SER A 446 45.88 -1.50 13.55
CA SER A 446 45.25 -0.83 14.70
C SER A 446 45.44 -1.54 16.06
N TYR A 447 45.94 -2.78 16.06
CA TYR A 447 46.19 -3.58 17.26
C TYR A 447 47.65 -4.04 17.38
N MET A 448 48.53 -3.53 16.50
CA MET A 448 49.94 -3.91 16.48
C MET A 448 50.64 -3.54 17.79
N GLU A 449 50.30 -2.40 18.41
CA GLU A 449 50.87 -2.00 19.71
C GLU A 449 50.61 -3.03 20.81
N GLU A 450 49.34 -3.46 20.99
CA GLU A 450 48.94 -4.47 21.98
C GLU A 450 49.63 -5.82 21.73
N PHE A 451 49.80 -6.17 20.45
CA PHE A 451 50.46 -7.41 20.02
C PHE A 451 51.99 -7.37 20.20
N TYR A 452 52.64 -6.25 19.86
CA TYR A 452 54.07 -6.07 20.07
C TYR A 452 54.42 -6.01 21.56
N ASN A 453 53.57 -5.39 22.40
CA ASN A 453 53.76 -5.38 23.85
C ASN A 453 53.73 -6.80 24.45
N LEU A 454 52.84 -7.67 23.93
CA LEU A 454 52.82 -9.09 24.32
C LEU A 454 54.10 -9.80 23.90
N ARG A 455 54.53 -9.64 22.65
CA ARG A 455 55.79 -10.24 22.16
C ARG A 455 56.99 -9.76 22.96
N TRP A 456 57.04 -8.47 23.28
CA TRP A 456 58.09 -7.89 24.10
C TRP A 456 58.09 -8.47 25.51
N HIS A 457 56.93 -8.66 26.16
CA HIS A 457 56.84 -9.32 27.46
C HIS A 457 57.35 -10.76 27.42
N VAL A 458 56.97 -11.53 26.39
CA VAL A 458 57.44 -12.92 26.23
C VAL A 458 58.98 -12.95 26.08
N ALA A 459 59.53 -12.10 25.20
CA ALA A 459 60.97 -12.01 24.98
C ALA A 459 61.72 -11.55 26.24
N PHE A 460 61.19 -10.56 26.96
CA PHE A 460 61.78 -10.06 28.20
C PHE A 460 61.80 -11.14 29.30
N VAL A 461 60.71 -11.89 29.48
CA VAL A 461 60.64 -12.98 30.47
C VAL A 461 61.59 -14.12 30.10
N LEU A 462 61.70 -14.44 28.81
CA LEU A 462 62.61 -15.45 28.28
C LEU A 462 64.08 -15.06 28.52
N GLU A 463 64.45 -13.81 28.23
CA GLU A 463 65.79 -13.28 28.50
C GLU A 463 66.12 -13.28 30.00
N GLN A 464 65.17 -12.92 30.87
CA GLN A 464 65.37 -13.00 32.32
C GLN A 464 65.59 -14.45 32.80
N LEU A 465 64.88 -15.41 32.21
CA LEU A 465 64.98 -16.83 32.55
C LEU A 465 66.30 -17.43 32.09
N GLU A 466 66.74 -17.13 30.88
CA GLU A 466 68.04 -17.56 30.34
C GLU A 466 69.19 -17.02 31.21
N ARG A 467 69.15 -15.73 31.58
CA ARG A 467 70.14 -15.13 32.48
C ARG A 467 70.15 -15.76 33.87
N GLN A 468 68.97 -16.10 34.42
CA GLN A 468 68.88 -16.79 35.71
C GLN A 468 69.40 -18.23 35.63
N GLN A 469 69.19 -18.93 34.50
CA GLN A 469 69.74 -20.26 34.27
C GLN A 469 71.28 -20.22 34.13
N GLU A 470 71.82 -19.25 33.41
CA GLU A 470 73.27 -19.03 33.30
C GLU A 470 73.93 -18.71 34.66
N HIS A 471 73.27 -17.91 35.50
CA HIS A 471 73.73 -17.64 36.87
C HIS A 471 73.64 -18.87 37.80
N ARG A 472 72.68 -19.78 37.59
CA ARG A 472 72.57 -21.03 38.37
C ARG A 472 73.54 -22.12 37.88
N GLY A 473 73.89 -22.11 36.60
CA GLY A 473 74.87 -23.02 36.00
C GLY A 473 76.34 -22.66 36.28
N SER A 474 76.60 -21.49 36.85
CA SER A 474 77.95 -20.96 37.13
C SER A 474 78.38 -21.04 38.61
N LEU A 475 77.59 -21.67 39.48
CA LEU A 475 77.99 -21.97 40.86
C LEU A 475 78.70 -23.34 40.92
N PRO A 476 79.96 -23.43 41.39
CA PRO A 476 80.62 -24.71 41.61
C PRO A 476 80.04 -25.44 42.82
N VAL A 477 79.91 -26.76 42.68
CA VAL A 477 79.53 -27.72 43.73
C VAL A 477 80.74 -27.99 44.62
N GLU A 478 80.72 -27.54 45.88
CA GLU A 478 81.52 -27.99 47.06
C GLU A 478 81.21 -27.02 48.23
N ALA A 479 81.10 -27.34 49.51
CA ALA A 479 80.95 -28.56 50.29
C ALA A 479 80.54 -28.12 51.72
N SER A 480 79.83 -29.02 52.43
CA SER A 480 79.77 -29.27 53.87
C SER A 480 79.97 -28.16 54.94
N ASP A 481 79.09 -28.28 55.94
CA ASP A 481 79.34 -28.20 57.38
C ASP A 481 79.17 -26.88 58.15
N ASN A 482 78.42 -27.07 59.25
CA ASN A 482 78.33 -26.28 60.47
C ASN A 482 77.57 -24.95 60.42
N ALA A 483 76.35 -24.93 60.96
CA ALA A 483 76.19 -24.74 62.42
C ALA A 483 74.70 -24.69 62.78
N ASN A 484 74.30 -25.58 63.70
CA ASN A 484 73.23 -25.31 64.66
C ASN A 484 73.50 -23.96 65.35
N ASP A 485 72.49 -23.14 65.55
CA ASP A 485 71.79 -23.01 66.84
C ASP A 485 70.88 -21.78 66.84
N ALA A 486 69.92 -21.82 67.77
CA ALA A 486 69.17 -20.70 68.33
C ALA A 486 67.84 -20.27 67.67
N ASP A 487 66.79 -20.93 68.21
CA ASP A 487 65.86 -20.31 69.16
C ASP A 487 64.52 -19.76 68.64
N ILE A 488 63.52 -20.65 68.71
CA ILE A 488 62.24 -20.51 69.42
C ILE A 488 61.66 -19.06 69.55
N ARG A 489 60.47 -18.83 68.95
CA ARG A 489 59.18 -18.61 69.68
C ARG A 489 58.07 -18.06 68.77
N ASN A 490 57.01 -18.87 68.65
CA ASN A 490 55.61 -18.51 68.88
C ASN A 490 54.96 -17.30 68.15
N ILE A 491 54.23 -17.60 67.06
CA ILE A 491 52.74 -17.75 66.96
C ILE A 491 51.94 -17.32 68.23
N PRO A 492 50.69 -16.74 68.24
CA PRO A 492 49.64 -16.71 67.20
C PRO A 492 48.70 -15.47 67.07
N LYS A 493 48.02 -15.41 65.90
CA LYS A 493 46.55 -15.40 65.64
C LYS A 493 45.59 -14.54 66.49
N SER A 494 44.71 -13.80 65.80
CA SER A 494 43.29 -14.13 65.55
C SER A 494 42.72 -13.04 64.61
N ASN A 495 42.10 -13.22 63.45
CA ASN A 495 41.28 -14.22 62.75
C ASN A 495 39.79 -14.29 63.17
N ARG A 496 38.95 -13.84 62.22
CA ARG A 496 37.51 -14.12 61.96
C ARG A 496 36.52 -13.53 62.97
N GLN A 497 35.41 -12.94 62.55
CA GLN A 497 34.27 -13.57 61.87
C GLN A 497 33.34 -12.48 61.29
N PHE A 498 32.98 -12.52 60.00
CA PHE A 498 31.74 -13.06 59.40
C PHE A 498 30.58 -12.05 59.21
N SER A 499 30.15 -11.94 57.95
CA SER A 499 28.77 -12.16 57.46
C SER A 499 27.70 -11.05 57.48
N LYS A 500 27.31 -10.73 56.22
CA LYS A 500 25.94 -10.68 55.65
C LYS A 500 25.04 -9.45 55.84
N SER A 501 24.88 -8.73 54.71
CA SER A 501 23.65 -8.52 53.93
C SER A 501 22.29 -8.28 54.62
N SER A 502 21.64 -7.18 54.25
CA SER A 502 20.22 -7.00 53.83
C SER A 502 19.78 -5.59 54.22
N HIS A 503 19.63 -4.63 53.29
CA HIS A 503 18.35 -4.27 52.62
C HIS A 503 17.13 -4.21 53.55
N ALA A 504 16.66 -2.99 53.84
CA ALA A 504 15.28 -2.51 53.66
C ALA A 504 15.15 -1.07 54.19
N ALA A 505 14.95 -0.13 53.26
CA ALA A 505 14.14 1.10 53.32
C ALA A 505 14.63 2.08 52.25
#